data_AF-A0AA35W298-F1
#
_entry.id   AF-A0AA35W298-F1
#
_cell.length_a   1.000
_cell.length_b   1.000
_cell.length_c   1.000
_cell.angle_alpha   90.00
_cell.angle_beta   90.00
_cell.angle_gamma   90.00
#
_symmetry.space_group_name_H-M   'P 1'
#
loop_
_entity.id
_entity.type
_entity.pdbx_description
1 polymer ?
#
loop_
_entity_poly.entity_id
_entity_poly.type
_entity_poly.pdbx_seq_one_letter_code
_entity_poly.pdbx_strand_id
1 'polypeptide(L)'
;MRITSTQSLDGGVNVIQLETAAGAAIKNFNGAVGINVPRSRFLPVKKTSDLLVVMSNLFQLRDGTLVQNPARLYPELPLVKLGEHFFMKCLVTSPSEKNVTLKGTVIIIANHGDRIDIPSGAMLENKIVSGNLRILDH
;
A
#
# COMPACT_ATOMS: atom_id res chain seq x y z
N MET A 1 -19.07 -11.93 -20.04
CA MET A 1 -17.71 -11.69 -20.55
C MET A 1 -16.84 -12.74 -19.89
N ARG A 2 -16.23 -13.64 -20.66
CA ARG A 2 -15.28 -14.63 -20.13
C ARG A 2 -13.88 -14.02 -20.19
N ILE A 3 -13.12 -14.17 -19.13
CA ILE A 3 -11.73 -13.73 -19.03
C ILE A 3 -10.88 -15.00 -19.07
N THR A 4 -9.86 -15.00 -19.93
CA THR A 4 -8.94 -16.13 -20.09
C THR A 4 -7.52 -15.67 -19.78
N SER A 5 -6.87 -16.29 -18.79
CA SER A 5 -5.50 -15.99 -18.38
C SER A 5 -4.62 -17.22 -18.60
N THR A 6 -3.46 -17.04 -19.23
CA THR A 6 -2.46 -18.11 -19.34
C THR A 6 -1.52 -18.01 -18.14
N GLN A 7 -1.30 -19.12 -17.44
CA GLN A 7 -0.42 -19.19 -16.29
C GLN A 7 0.51 -20.41 -16.40
N SER A 8 1.69 -20.33 -15.79
CA SER A 8 2.60 -21.47 -15.68
C SER A 8 2.63 -21.92 -14.23
N LEU A 9 2.36 -23.20 -14.00
CA LEU A 9 2.44 -23.81 -12.67
C LEU A 9 3.91 -24.05 -12.28
N ASP A 10 4.18 -24.25 -10.98
CA ASP A 10 5.53 -24.49 -10.44
C ASP A 10 6.27 -25.68 -11.09
N GLY A 11 5.56 -26.60 -11.74
CA GLY A 11 6.13 -27.70 -12.52
C GLY A 11 6.43 -27.38 -14.00
N GLY A 12 6.37 -26.12 -14.43
CA GLY A 12 6.61 -25.70 -15.82
C GLY A 12 5.46 -26.01 -16.79
N VAL A 13 4.33 -26.50 -16.29
CA VAL A 13 3.14 -26.78 -17.11
C VAL A 13 2.37 -25.49 -17.36
N ASN A 14 2.15 -25.16 -18.63
CA ASN A 14 1.30 -24.04 -19.01
C ASN A 14 -0.17 -24.45 -18.95
N VAL A 15 -0.97 -23.64 -18.26
CA VAL A 15 -2.41 -23.83 -18.09
C VAL A 15 -3.17 -22.59 -18.52
N ILE A 16 -4.44 -22.79 -18.90
CA ILE A 16 -5.37 -21.71 -19.19
C ILE A 16 -6.39 -21.66 -18.06
N GLN A 17 -6.47 -20.52 -17.39
CA GLN A 17 -7.43 -20.23 -16.34
C GLN A 17 -8.61 -19.46 -16.94
N LEU A 18 -9.81 -20.00 -16.76
CA LEU A 18 -11.06 -19.40 -17.21
C LEU A 18 -11.78 -18.77 -16.03
N GLU A 19 -12.07 -17.47 -16.11
CA GLU A 19 -12.73 -16.71 -15.06
C GLU A 19 -13.91 -15.91 -15.62
N THR A 20 -14.81 -15.50 -14.72
CA THR A 20 -15.89 -14.57 -15.05
C THR A 20 -16.00 -13.53 -13.94
N ALA A 21 -16.03 -12.25 -14.31
CA ALA A 21 -16.24 -11.17 -13.36
C ALA A 21 -17.71 -11.12 -12.93
N ALA A 22 -17.99 -11.10 -11.63
CA ALA A 22 -19.35 -11.00 -11.09
C ALA A 22 -20.09 -9.75 -11.62
N GLY A 23 -19.40 -8.62 -11.74
CA GLY A 23 -19.98 -7.38 -12.28
C GLY A 23 -20.47 -7.48 -13.74
N ALA A 24 -19.94 -8.42 -14.54
CA ALA A 24 -20.40 -8.60 -15.92
C ALA A 24 -21.82 -9.18 -16.02
N ALA A 25 -22.38 -9.69 -14.90
CA ALA A 25 -23.75 -10.16 -14.83
C ALA A 25 -24.78 -9.02 -14.78
N ILE A 26 -24.37 -7.77 -14.49
CA ILE A 26 -25.29 -6.63 -14.30
C ILE A 26 -26.24 -6.42 -15.48
N LYS A 27 -25.78 -6.69 -16.71
CA LYS A 27 -26.57 -6.57 -17.95
C LYS A 27 -27.75 -7.54 -18.04
N ASN A 28 -27.77 -8.57 -17.21
CA ASN A 28 -28.83 -9.58 -17.19
C ASN A 28 -29.97 -9.22 -16.22
N PHE A 29 -29.85 -8.11 -15.48
CA PHE A 29 -30.85 -7.66 -14.51
C PHE A 29 -31.63 -6.47 -15.08
N ASN A 30 -32.96 -6.61 -15.17
CA ASN A 30 -33.84 -5.50 -15.54
C ASN A 30 -33.85 -4.45 -14.42
N GLY A 31 -33.71 -3.17 -14.79
CA GLY A 31 -33.67 -2.06 -13.82
C GLY A 31 -32.36 -1.95 -13.05
N ALA A 32 -31.25 -2.49 -13.55
CA ALA A 32 -29.94 -2.29 -12.92
C ALA A 32 -29.53 -0.81 -12.90
N VAL A 33 -29.04 -0.33 -11.75
CA VAL A 33 -28.62 1.07 -11.53
C VAL A 33 -27.21 1.11 -10.96
N GLY A 34 -26.40 2.07 -11.44
CA GLY A 34 -25.13 2.42 -10.84
C GLY A 34 -25.27 3.59 -9.88
N ILE A 35 -24.62 3.52 -8.72
CA ILE A 35 -24.56 4.63 -7.75
C ILE A 35 -23.11 5.08 -7.65
N ASN A 36 -22.86 6.37 -7.87
CA ASN A 36 -21.55 6.95 -7.63
C ASN A 36 -21.34 7.10 -6.11
N VAL A 37 -20.24 6.55 -5.61
CA VAL A 37 -19.91 6.54 -4.19
C VAL A 37 -18.61 7.31 -3.93
N PRO A 38 -18.44 7.95 -2.76
CA PRO A 38 -17.18 8.58 -2.43
C PRO A 38 -16.05 7.54 -2.33
N ARG A 39 -14.81 7.99 -2.57
CA ARG A 39 -13.64 7.10 -2.53
C ARG A 39 -13.44 6.39 -1.19
N SER A 40 -13.98 6.93 -0.10
CA SER A 40 -13.98 6.30 1.23
C SER A 40 -14.65 4.92 1.25
N ARG A 41 -15.53 4.60 0.29
CA ARG A 41 -16.17 3.29 0.14
C ARG A 41 -15.31 2.28 -0.62
N PHE A 42 -14.17 2.70 -1.17
CA PHE A 42 -13.29 1.86 -1.98
C PHE A 42 -11.82 2.07 -1.60
N LEU A 43 -11.39 1.33 -0.58
CA LEU A 43 -10.01 1.31 -0.07
C LEU A 43 -9.38 -0.07 -0.27
N PRO A 44 -9.04 -0.47 -1.51
CA PRO A 44 -8.43 -1.76 -1.77
C PRO A 44 -7.01 -1.81 -1.19
N VAL A 45 -6.68 -2.91 -0.50
CA VAL A 45 -5.32 -3.20 -0.03
C VAL A 45 -4.78 -4.37 -0.86
N LYS A 46 -4.00 -4.07 -1.88
CA LYS A 46 -3.44 -5.07 -2.81
C LYS A 46 -1.92 -5.16 -2.74
N LYS A 47 -1.26 -4.07 -2.33
CA LYS A 47 0.18 -3.96 -2.27
C LYS A 47 0.67 -3.59 -0.88
N THR A 48 1.98 -3.79 -0.71
CA THR A 48 2.87 -3.20 0.31
C THR A 48 2.44 -1.83 0.82
N SER A 49 2.42 -0.95 -0.18
CA SER A 49 2.18 0.47 -0.05
C SER A 49 0.80 0.77 0.52
N ASP A 50 -0.22 0.02 0.10
CA ASP A 50 -1.59 0.24 0.52
C ASP A 50 -1.74 -0.13 2.00
N LEU A 51 -1.07 -1.21 2.42
CA LEU A 51 -1.03 -1.63 3.82
C LEU A 51 -0.35 -0.58 4.70
N LEU A 52 0.78 0.00 4.25
CA LEU A 52 1.46 1.06 4.99
C LEU A 52 0.55 2.28 5.20
N VAL A 53 -0.21 2.66 4.18
CA VAL A 53 -1.17 3.76 4.27
C VAL A 53 -2.26 3.45 5.29
N VAL A 54 -2.85 2.25 5.25
CA VAL A 54 -3.93 1.82 6.15
C VAL A 54 -3.46 1.67 7.61
N MET A 55 -2.25 1.17 7.83
CA MET A 55 -1.69 0.95 9.17
C MET A 55 -1.10 2.21 9.81
N SER A 56 -0.98 3.30 9.06
CA SER A 56 -0.47 4.58 9.57
C SER A 56 -1.53 5.40 10.30
N ASN A 57 -1.12 6.51 10.92
CA ASN A 57 -2.02 7.48 11.55
C ASN A 57 -2.94 8.24 10.57
N LEU A 58 -2.87 7.95 9.25
CA LEU A 58 -3.77 8.49 8.24
C LEU A 58 -5.21 7.98 8.41
N PHE A 59 -5.37 6.81 9.05
CA PHE A 59 -6.65 6.22 9.39
C PHE A 59 -6.77 5.98 10.90
N GLN A 60 -8.00 5.97 11.37
CA GLN A 60 -8.38 5.53 12.71
C GLN A 60 -9.32 4.35 12.58
N LEU A 61 -9.09 3.30 13.37
CA LEU A 61 -10.03 2.19 13.48
C LEU A 61 -11.11 2.56 14.49
N ARG A 62 -12.37 2.59 14.06
CA ARG A 62 -13.55 2.83 14.90
C ARG A 62 -14.58 1.75 14.62
N ASP A 63 -14.90 0.94 15.62
CA ASP A 63 -15.91 -0.12 15.53
C ASP A 63 -15.71 -1.05 14.31
N GLY A 64 -14.46 -1.46 14.05
CA GLY A 64 -14.10 -2.31 12.91
C GLY A 64 -14.07 -1.60 11.55
N THR A 65 -14.35 -0.29 11.51
CA THR A 65 -14.31 0.52 10.29
C THR A 65 -13.10 1.46 10.29
N LEU A 66 -12.40 1.52 9.16
CA LEU A 66 -11.33 2.51 8.96
C LEU A 66 -11.92 3.85 8.55
N VAL A 67 -11.69 4.87 9.37
CA VAL A 67 -12.12 6.25 9.12
C VAL A 67 -10.89 7.11 8.88
N GLN A 68 -10.88 7.93 7.83
CA GLN A 68 -9.77 8.86 7.60
C GLN A 68 -9.64 9.81 8.80
N ASN A 69 -8.40 10.04 9.23
CA ASN A 69 -8.12 10.88 10.38
C ASN A 69 -8.58 12.33 10.11
N PRO A 70 -9.45 12.92 10.95
CA PRO A 70 -9.96 14.28 10.76
C PRO A 70 -8.87 15.36 10.90
N ALA A 71 -7.73 15.05 11.53
CA ALA A 71 -6.60 15.97 11.63
C ALA A 71 -5.86 16.17 10.29
N ARG A 72 -6.24 15.44 9.24
CA ARG A 72 -5.64 15.60 7.91
C ARG A 72 -6.12 16.90 7.27
N LEU A 73 -5.16 17.73 6.85
CA LEU A 73 -5.43 18.97 6.12
C LEU A 73 -6.07 18.72 4.75
N TYR A 74 -5.75 17.59 4.12
CA TYR A 74 -6.22 17.23 2.77
C TYR A 74 -6.87 15.83 2.76
N PRO A 75 -8.00 15.65 2.04
CA PRO A 75 -8.71 14.37 2.00
C PRO A 75 -8.01 13.32 1.12
N GLU A 76 -7.21 13.74 0.14
CA GLU A 76 -6.49 12.85 -0.77
C GLU A 76 -5.48 11.97 -0.03
N LEU A 77 -5.31 10.72 -0.44
CA LEU A 77 -4.32 9.82 0.16
C LEU A 77 -2.94 10.09 -0.45
N PRO A 78 -1.86 10.04 0.36
CA PRO A 78 -0.52 10.20 -0.18
C PRO A 78 -0.18 9.04 -1.13
N LEU A 79 0.59 9.35 -2.17
CA LEU A 79 1.13 8.33 -3.06
C LEU A 79 2.32 7.66 -2.39
N VAL A 80 2.15 6.41 -1.97
CA VAL A 80 3.21 5.57 -1.42
C VAL A 80 3.64 4.55 -2.46
N LYS A 81 4.93 4.52 -2.79
CA LYS A 81 5.53 3.49 -3.63
C LYS A 81 6.68 2.86 -2.88
N LEU A 82 6.57 1.56 -2.63
CA LEU A 82 7.60 0.78 -1.95
C LEU A 82 8.29 -0.12 -2.98
N GLY A 83 9.62 -0.21 -2.91
CA GLY A 83 10.39 -1.15 -3.71
C GLY A 83 10.18 -2.60 -3.25
N GLU A 84 10.58 -3.56 -4.09
CA GLU A 84 10.37 -4.99 -3.86
C GLU A 84 10.99 -5.48 -2.54
N HIS A 85 12.11 -4.89 -2.12
CA HIS A 85 12.85 -5.28 -0.91
C HIS A 85 12.28 -4.76 0.42
N PHE A 86 11.14 -4.07 0.43
CA PHE A 86 10.62 -3.41 1.64
C PHE A 86 9.84 -4.35 2.60
N PHE A 87 9.60 -5.61 2.22
CA PHE A 87 8.39 -6.31 2.69
C PHE A 87 8.40 -6.94 4.10
N MET A 88 9.53 -7.14 4.80
CA MET A 88 9.48 -7.98 6.02
C MET A 88 9.97 -7.37 7.34
N LYS A 89 10.89 -6.41 7.36
CA LYS A 89 11.47 -5.93 8.63
C LYS A 89 10.95 -4.58 9.12
N CYS A 90 10.43 -3.75 8.22
CA CYS A 90 9.90 -2.42 8.56
C CYS A 90 8.42 -2.41 8.97
N LEU A 91 7.69 -3.51 8.78
CA LEU A 91 6.25 -3.61 9.08
C LEU A 91 5.93 -4.43 10.33
N VAL A 92 6.85 -5.31 10.76
CA VAL A 92 6.68 -6.09 12.01
C VAL A 92 6.79 -5.17 13.23
N THR A 93 7.69 -4.18 13.18
CA THR A 93 7.56 -2.97 13.99
C THR A 93 6.60 -2.06 13.26
N SER A 94 5.41 -1.81 13.81
CA SER A 94 4.51 -0.76 13.31
C SER A 94 5.34 0.53 13.10
N PRO A 95 5.08 1.37 12.08
CA PRO A 95 5.76 2.66 11.93
C PRO A 95 5.77 3.52 13.21
N SER A 96 4.80 3.28 14.11
CA SER A 96 4.74 3.83 15.46
C SER A 96 5.88 3.39 16.39
N GLU A 97 6.41 2.16 16.30
CA GLU A 97 7.45 1.68 17.22
C GLU A 97 8.81 2.35 16.97
N LYS A 98 9.05 2.83 15.75
CA LYS A 98 10.24 3.63 15.42
C LYS A 98 9.95 5.14 15.43
N ASN A 99 8.74 5.60 15.71
CA ASN A 99 8.37 7.03 15.74
C ASN A 99 8.92 7.86 14.55
N VAL A 100 8.98 7.27 13.35
CA VAL A 100 9.48 7.98 12.16
C VAL A 100 8.34 8.83 11.59
N THR A 101 8.62 10.11 11.35
CA THR A 101 7.65 11.06 10.79
C THR A 101 8.04 11.41 9.36
N LEU A 102 7.14 11.14 8.40
CA LEU A 102 7.30 11.52 7.00
C LEU A 102 6.32 12.65 6.65
N LYS A 103 6.82 13.75 6.09
CA LYS A 103 6.03 14.93 5.70
C LYS A 103 6.37 15.38 4.28
N GLY A 104 5.33 15.80 3.56
CA GLY A 104 5.46 16.26 2.17
C GLY A 104 6.06 15.18 1.27
N THR A 105 7.00 15.56 0.41
CA THR A 105 7.64 14.64 -0.55
C THR A 105 8.89 14.02 0.06
N VAL A 106 8.85 12.73 0.38
CA VAL A 106 10.03 11.98 0.85
C VAL A 106 10.38 10.89 -0.15
N ILE A 107 11.63 10.87 -0.59
CA ILE A 107 12.15 9.85 -1.51
C ILE A 107 13.37 9.21 -0.86
N ILE A 108 13.35 7.89 -0.68
CA ILE A 108 14.47 7.13 -0.10
C ILE A 108 14.96 6.14 -1.16
N ILE A 109 16.25 6.23 -1.52
CA ILE A 109 16.86 5.45 -2.59
C ILE A 109 18.11 4.74 -2.05
N ALA A 110 18.01 3.43 -1.89
CA ALA A 110 19.18 2.56 -1.68
C ALA A 110 19.45 1.83 -3.00
N ASN A 111 20.65 1.99 -3.56
CA ASN A 111 21.04 1.29 -4.79
C ASN A 111 21.29 -0.21 -4.51
N HIS A 112 21.53 -0.98 -5.57
CA HIS A 112 21.83 -2.40 -5.44
C HIS A 112 23.06 -2.63 -4.54
N GLY A 113 22.89 -3.42 -3.47
CA GLY A 113 23.94 -3.68 -2.48
C GLY A 113 24.01 -2.64 -1.35
N ASP A 114 23.32 -1.50 -1.50
CA ASP A 114 23.23 -0.50 -0.46
C ASP A 114 22.12 -0.79 0.54
N ARG A 115 22.30 -0.27 1.75
CA ARG A 115 21.30 -0.33 2.82
C ARG A 115 21.21 1.04 3.49
N ILE A 116 19.99 1.48 3.76
CA ILE A 116 19.71 2.70 4.52
C ILE A 116 18.84 2.33 5.70
N ASP A 117 19.40 2.38 6.90
CA ASP A 117 18.67 2.27 8.15
C ASP A 117 18.19 3.66 8.60
N ILE A 118 16.87 3.85 8.64
CA ILE A 118 16.27 5.08 9.16
C ILE A 118 16.21 4.98 10.70
N PRO A 119 16.87 5.89 11.45
CA PRO A 119 16.88 5.85 12.90
C PRO A 119 15.48 6.10 13.48
N SER A 120 15.23 5.56 14.68
CA SER A 120 14.00 5.85 15.42
C SER A 120 13.91 7.35 15.74
N GLY A 121 12.70 7.93 15.64
CA GLY A 121 12.45 9.36 15.84
C GLY A 121 12.82 10.25 14.65
N ALA A 122 13.29 9.67 13.53
CA ALA A 122 13.65 10.45 12.36
C ALA A 122 12.47 11.26 11.81
N MET A 123 12.70 12.54 11.53
CA MET A 123 11.73 13.41 10.88
C MET A 123 12.24 13.77 9.48
N LEU A 124 11.55 13.29 8.45
CA LEU A 124 11.88 13.56 7.05
C LEU A 124 10.78 14.41 6.43
N GLU A 125 11.13 15.64 6.05
CA GLU A 125 10.20 16.60 5.45
C GLU A 125 10.77 17.19 4.18
N ASN A 126 10.13 16.92 3.03
CA ASN A 126 10.56 17.40 1.72
C ASN A 126 12.03 17.06 1.41
N LYS A 127 12.42 15.79 1.64
CA LYS A 127 13.80 15.31 1.52
C LYS A 127 13.93 14.14 0.54
N ILE A 128 15.09 14.11 -0.11
CA ILE A 128 15.60 12.94 -0.83
C ILE A 128 16.76 12.38 -0.02
N VAL A 129 16.67 11.11 0.37
CA VAL A 129 17.69 10.39 1.11
C VAL A 129 18.25 9.29 0.21
N SER A 130 19.55 9.30 -0.03
CA SER A 130 20.22 8.29 -0.86
C SER A 130 21.60 7.95 -0.33
N GLY A 131 22.05 6.72 -0.57
CA GLY A 131 23.39 6.26 -0.20
C GLY A 131 23.36 4.97 0.62
N ASN A 132 24.36 4.81 1.49
CA ASN A 132 24.55 3.64 2.35
C ASN A 132 24.72 4.10 3.80
N LEU A 133 23.75 3.76 4.65
CA LEU A 133 23.74 4.07 6.08
C LEU A 133 23.35 2.80 6.85
N ARG A 134 24.26 2.31 7.70
CA ARG A 134 24.00 1.17 8.58
C ARG A 134 24.09 1.61 10.03
N ILE A 135 23.05 1.33 10.80
CA ILE A 135 23.03 1.57 12.26
C ILE A 135 23.28 0.23 12.94
N LEU A 136 24.32 0.16 13.77
CA LEU A 136 24.70 -1.03 14.53
C LEU A 136 24.31 -0.83 16.00
N ASP A 137 23.72 -1.86 16.60
CA ASP A 137 23.45 -1.89 18.04
C ASP A 137 24.78 -1.95 18.81
N HIS A 138 24.83 -1.31 19.97
CA HIS A 138 25.97 -1.25 20.88
C HIS A 138 25.62 -1.95 22.18
#